data_AF-P81798-F1
#
_entry.id   AF-P81798-F1
#
_cell.length_a   1.000
_cell.length_b   1.000
_cell.length_c   1.000
_cell.angle_alpha   90.00
_cell.angle_beta   90.00
_cell.angle_gamma   90.00
#
_symmetry.space_group_name_H-M   'P 1'
#
loop_
_entity.id
_entity.type
_entity.pdbx_description
1 polymer ?
#
loop_
_entity_poly.entity_id
_entity_poly.type
_entity_poly.pdbx_seq_one_letter_code
_entity_poly.pdbx_strand_id
1 'polypeptide(L)' 'DCLPGWSVYEGRCYKVFNQKTWKAAEKFC' A
#
# COMPACT_ATOMS: atom_id res chain seq x y z
N ASP A 1 -4.63 -5.42 13.97
CA ASP A 1 -3.40 -5.81 13.25
C ASP A 1 -3.56 -5.75 11.75
N CYS A 2 -2.48 -5.46 11.03
CA CYS A 2 -2.44 -5.50 9.56
C CYS A 2 -1.98 -6.88 9.05
N LEU A 3 -2.24 -7.14 7.77
CA LEU A 3 -1.77 -8.35 7.10
C LEU A 3 -0.23 -8.40 7.02
N PRO A 4 0.38 -9.60 6.86
CA PRO A 4 1.82 -9.73 6.68
C PRO A 4 2.38 -8.84 5.55
N GLY A 5 3.47 -8.12 5.84
CA GLY A 5 4.11 -7.19 4.90
C GLY A 5 3.41 -5.84 4.74
N TRP A 6 2.43 -5.53 5.59
CA TRP A 6 1.87 -4.19 5.76
C TRP A 6 2.40 -3.57 7.06
N SER A 7 2.61 -2.27 7.06
CA SER A 7 3.03 -1.49 8.23
C SER A 7 1.85 -0.71 8.79
N VAL A 8 1.71 -0.70 10.13
CA VAL A 8 0.74 0.16 10.82
C VAL A 8 1.32 1.56 10.96
N TYR A 9 0.52 2.57 10.59
CA TYR A 9 0.78 3.97 10.91
C TYR A 9 -0.56 4.66 11.24
N GLU A 10 -0.64 5.32 12.40
CA GLU A 10 -1.86 5.99 12.89
C GLU A 10 -3.15 5.15 12.79
N GLY A 11 -3.06 3.87 13.18
CA GLY A 11 -4.20 2.95 13.15
C GLY A 11 -4.63 2.48 11.76
N ARG A 12 -3.89 2.85 10.70
CA ARG A 12 -4.12 2.43 9.32
C ARG A 12 -2.99 1.55 8.81
N CYS A 13 -3.29 0.73 7.80
CA CYS A 13 -2.34 -0.19 7.18
C CYS A 13 -1.81 0.38 5.87
N TYR A 14 -0.48 0.41 5.72
CA TYR A 14 0.19 0.89 4.52
C TYR A 14 1.17 -0.16 3.98
N LYS A 15 1.32 -0.22 2.67
CA LYS A 15 2.31 -1.08 2.00
C LYS A 15 2.93 -0.33 0.84
N VAL A 16 4.25 -0.42 0.76
CA VAL A 16 5.01 0.11 -0.36
C VAL A 16 4.97 -0.91 -1.49
N PHE A 17 4.57 -0.46 -2.67
CA PHE A 17 4.59 -1.25 -3.90
C PHE A 17 5.69 -0.74 -4.83
N ASN A 18 6.07 -1.56 -5.81
CA ASN A 18 7.03 -1.17 -6.85
C ASN A 18 6.52 0.05 -7.62
N GLN A 19 7.44 0.87 -8.15
CA GLN A 19 7.09 2.05 -8.95
C GLN A 19 6.17 1.71 -10.12
N LYS A 20 5.15 2.54 -10.31
CA LYS A 20 4.15 2.46 -11.37
C LYS A 20 3.83 3.89 -11.83
N THR A 21 3.28 4.04 -13.03
CA THR A 21 2.59 5.28 -13.39
C THR A 21 1.41 5.49 -12.45
N TRP A 22 1.01 6.74 -12.23
CA TRP A 22 -0.13 7.04 -11.36
C TRP A 22 -1.38 6.26 -11.76
N LYS A 23 -1.71 6.22 -13.06
CA LYS A 23 -2.86 5.47 -13.59
C LYS A 23 -2.77 3.95 -13.32
N ALA A 24 -1.57 3.37 -13.39
CA ALA A 24 -1.39 1.95 -13.09
C ALA A 24 -1.40 1.67 -11.58
N ALA A 25 -0.97 2.62 -10.74
CA ALA A 25 -1.07 2.52 -9.30
C ALA A 25 -2.53 2.64 -8.82
N GLU A 26 -3.27 3.63 -9.34
CA GLU A 26 -4.69 3.83 -9.03
C GLU A 26 -5.52 2.60 -9.36
N LYS A 27 -5.30 1.97 -10.52
CA LYS A 27 -6.02 0.74 -10.90
C LYS A 27 -5.60 -0.50 -10.08
N PHE A 28 -4.40 -0.49 -9.52
CA PHE A 28 -3.86 -1.61 -8.76
C PHE A 28 -4.38 -1.64 -7.31
N CYS A 29 -4.53 -0.46 -6.72
CA CYS A 29 -5.17 -0.28 -5.42
C CYS A 29 -6.67 -0.55 -5.50
#